data_AF-A0A0K2RA88-F1
#
_entry.id   AF-A0A0K2RA88-F1
#
_cell.length_a   1.000
_cell.length_b   1.000
_cell.length_c   1.000
_cell.angle_alpha   90.00
_cell.angle_beta   90.00
_cell.angle_gamma   90.00
#
_symmetry.space_group_name_H-M   'P 1'
#
loop_
_entity.id
_entity.type
_entity.pdbx_description
1 polymer ?
#
loop_
_entity_poly.entity_id
_entity_poly.type
_entity_poly.pdbx_seq_one_letter_code
_entity_poly.pdbx_strand_id
1 'polypeptide(L)'
;MTEGTGLARTDPDALFVDAYREYSPGVCGYLRTRGVEDPEAVTQDVFLALYPQLGDLRGGPAGLRTLIFTIAHARAVDSHRRRAVRRSRSNTTPPGIPASRARRKTVPSRRWP
;
A
#
# COMPACT_ATOMS: atom_id res chain seq x y z
N MET A 1 -3.76 -37.02 -28.97
CA MET A 1 -2.66 -37.83 -28.40
C MET A 1 -1.56 -36.92 -27.89
N THR A 2 -1.71 -36.46 -26.65
CA THR A 2 -0.61 -36.29 -25.69
C THR A 2 -1.24 -36.47 -24.33
N GLU A 3 -0.94 -37.62 -23.73
CA GLU A 3 -1.34 -38.03 -22.40
C GLU A 3 -0.58 -37.24 -21.33
N GLY A 4 -1.14 -37.20 -20.12
CA GLY A 4 -0.46 -36.60 -18.97
C GLY A 4 -1.36 -36.47 -17.75
N THR A 5 -1.96 -37.56 -17.29
CA THR A 5 -2.61 -37.64 -15.98
C THR A 5 -1.54 -37.56 -14.89
N GLY A 6 -1.62 -36.60 -13.97
CA GLY A 6 -0.64 -36.52 -12.89
C GLY A 6 -0.95 -35.47 -11.84
N LEU A 7 -1.98 -35.74 -11.03
CA LEU A 7 -2.20 -35.18 -9.68
C LEU A 7 -2.13 -33.65 -9.54
N ALA A 8 -3.30 -33.01 -9.47
CA ALA A 8 -3.65 -31.92 -8.55
C ALA A 8 -2.50 -31.21 -7.81
N ARG A 9 -1.56 -30.63 -8.56
CA ARG A 9 -0.81 -29.48 -8.11
C ARG A 9 -1.71 -28.33 -8.48
N THR A 10 -2.47 -27.81 -7.53
CA THR A 10 -3.18 -26.56 -7.73
C THR A 10 -2.12 -25.54 -8.11
N ASP A 11 -1.99 -25.27 -9.40
CA ASP A 11 -1.00 -24.35 -9.92
C ASP A 11 -1.32 -22.99 -9.28
N PRO A 12 -0.42 -22.45 -8.42
CA PRO A 12 -0.66 -21.17 -7.77
C PRO A 12 -0.94 -20.07 -8.78
N ASP A 13 -0.38 -20.16 -9.98
CA ASP A 13 -0.57 -19.19 -11.06
C ASP A 13 -1.98 -19.28 -11.64
N ALA A 14 -2.46 -20.49 -11.94
CA ALA A 14 -3.83 -20.70 -12.44
C ALA A 14 -4.86 -20.27 -11.39
N LEU A 15 -4.66 -20.66 -10.13
CA LEU A 15 -5.50 -20.24 -9.01
C LEU A 15 -5.52 -18.73 -8.85
N PHE A 16 -4.36 -18.07 -8.97
CA PHE A 16 -4.25 -16.63 -8.87
C PHE A 16 -5.05 -15.94 -9.97
N VAL A 17 -4.92 -16.40 -11.22
CA VAL A 17 -5.64 -15.82 -12.37
C VAL A 17 -7.16 -15.95 -12.19
N ASP A 18 -7.64 -17.12 -11.78
CA ASP A 18 -9.06 -17.35 -11.54
C ASP A 18 -9.57 -16.48 -10.37
N ALA A 19 -8.84 -16.45 -9.26
CA ALA A 19 -9.17 -15.61 -8.11
C ALA A 19 -9.19 -14.11 -8.47
N TYR A 20 -8.23 -13.65 -9.26
CA TYR A 20 -8.16 -12.27 -9.71
C TYR A 20 -9.39 -11.91 -10.55
N ARG A 21 -9.73 -12.75 -11.53
CA ARG A 21 -10.89 -12.51 -12.41
C ARG A 21 -12.21 -12.51 -11.64
N GLU A 22 -12.37 -13.42 -10.69
CA GLU A 22 -13.60 -13.55 -9.91
C GLU A 22 -13.76 -12.44 -8.87
N TYR A 23 -12.71 -12.17 -8.07
CA TYR A 23 -12.83 -11.33 -6.88
C TYR A 23 -12.42 -9.88 -7.08
N SER A 24 -11.64 -9.54 -8.12
CA SER A 24 -11.15 -8.17 -8.32
C SER A 24 -12.26 -7.11 -8.38
N PRO A 25 -13.36 -7.30 -9.15
CA PRO A 25 -14.46 -6.33 -9.18
C PRO A 25 -15.12 -6.13 -7.81
N GLY A 26 -15.31 -7.23 -7.06
CA GLY A 26 -15.93 -7.21 -5.73
C GLY A 26 -15.05 -6.53 -4.67
N VAL A 27 -13.75 -6.82 -4.68
CA VAL A 27 -12.76 -6.17 -3.79
C VAL A 27 -12.68 -4.67 -4.09
N CYS A 28 -12.61 -4.30 -5.36
CA CYS A 28 -12.57 -2.89 -5.75
C CYS A 28 -13.85 -2.15 -5.34
N GLY A 29 -15.02 -2.76 -5.53
CA GLY A 29 -16.30 -2.24 -5.04
C GLY A 29 -16.35 -2.09 -3.52
N TYR A 30 -15.85 -3.08 -2.78
CA TYR A 30 -15.73 -3.01 -1.32
C TYR A 30 -14.84 -1.83 -0.89
N LEU A 31 -13.65 -1.67 -1.49
CA LEU A 31 -12.73 -0.57 -1.15
C LEU A 31 -13.31 0.81 -1.49
N ARG A 32 -14.06 0.93 -2.60
CA ARG A 32 -14.81 2.13 -2.98
C ARG A 32 -15.80 2.53 -1.89
N THR A 33 -16.64 1.59 -1.43
CA THR A 33 -17.62 1.87 -0.36
C THR A 33 -16.98 2.22 0.99
N ARG A 34 -15.72 1.80 1.21
CA ARG A 34 -14.93 2.16 2.40
C ARG A 34 -14.26 3.53 2.29
N GLY A 35 -14.33 4.21 1.15
CA GLY A 35 -13.76 5.55 0.96
C GLY A 35 -12.24 5.59 0.81
N VAL A 36 -11.66 4.48 0.32
CA VAL A 36 -10.26 4.43 -0.11
C VAL A 36 -10.05 5.41 -1.27
N GLU A 37 -8.96 6.18 -1.23
CA GLU A 37 -8.65 7.23 -2.21
C GLU A 37 -8.41 6.66 -3.62
N ASP A 38 -7.61 5.60 -3.70
CA ASP A 38 -7.36 4.86 -4.94
C ASP A 38 -7.73 3.37 -4.73
N PRO A 39 -9.00 3.01 -4.94
CA PRO A 39 -9.46 1.65 -4.70
C PRO A 39 -8.89 0.65 -5.71
N GLU A 40 -8.50 1.08 -6.91
CA GLU A 40 -7.91 0.21 -7.93
C GLU A 40 -6.47 -0.13 -7.60
N ALA A 41 -5.65 0.87 -7.22
CA ALA A 41 -4.29 0.61 -6.73
C ALA A 41 -4.29 -0.28 -5.49
N VAL A 42 -5.20 -0.03 -4.54
CA VAL A 42 -5.30 -0.88 -3.35
C VAL A 42 -5.80 -2.29 -3.68
N THR A 43 -6.63 -2.45 -4.71
CA THR A 43 -7.03 -3.78 -5.20
C THR A 43 -5.81 -4.53 -5.71
N GLN A 44 -4.94 -3.90 -6.51
CA GLN A 44 -3.70 -4.54 -6.98
C GLN A 44 -2.80 -4.95 -5.81
N ASP A 45 -2.62 -4.07 -4.83
CA ASP A 45 -1.88 -4.35 -3.60
C ASP A 45 -2.40 -5.57 -2.82
N VAL A 46 -3.72 -5.78 -2.82
CA VAL A 46 -4.35 -6.95 -2.18
C VAL A 46 -3.95 -8.24 -2.90
N PHE A 47 -4.03 -8.27 -4.23
CA PHE A 47 -3.67 -9.45 -5.00
C PHE A 47 -2.16 -9.72 -5.00
N LEU A 48 -1.32 -8.68 -5.03
CA LEU A 48 0.13 -8.84 -4.85
C LEU A 48 0.48 -9.46 -3.49
N ALA A 49 -0.25 -9.11 -2.43
CA ALA A 49 -0.08 -9.72 -1.11
C ALA A 49 -0.70 -11.13 -1.00
N LEU A 50 -1.69 -11.45 -1.84
CA LEU A 50 -2.32 -12.76 -1.90
C LEU A 50 -1.40 -13.81 -2.52
N TYR A 51 -0.76 -13.47 -3.64
CA TYR A 51 0.06 -14.41 -4.44
C TYR A 51 1.01 -15.29 -3.61
N PRO A 52 1.88 -14.76 -2.74
CA PRO A 52 2.80 -15.61 -1.96
C PRO A 52 2.10 -16.51 -0.93
N GLN A 53 0.86 -16.21 -0.55
CA GLN A 53 0.08 -16.99 0.43
C GLN A 53 -0.72 -18.12 -0.23
N LEU A 54 -0.84 -18.14 -1.56
CA LEU A 54 -1.56 -19.20 -2.27
C LEU A 54 -0.87 -20.56 -2.16
N GLY A 55 0.46 -20.60 -2.09
CA GLY A 55 1.23 -21.85 -1.94
C GLY A 55 0.95 -22.59 -0.64
N ASP A 56 0.60 -21.87 0.43
CA ASP A 56 0.31 -22.42 1.75
C ASP A 56 -1.19 -22.46 2.08
N LEU A 57 -2.05 -22.06 1.14
CA LEU A 57 -3.49 -21.94 1.39
C LEU A 57 -4.12 -23.31 1.63
N ARG A 58 -4.58 -23.53 2.87
CA ARG A 58 -5.38 -24.69 3.28
C ARG A 58 -6.80 -24.21 3.57
N GLY A 59 -7.78 -24.67 2.81
CA GLY A 59 -9.19 -24.27 3.01
C GLY A 59 -10.01 -24.03 1.74
N GLY A 60 -9.45 -24.26 0.55
CA GLY A 60 -10.18 -24.20 -0.72
C GLY A 60 -10.77 -22.81 -1.01
N PRO A 61 -11.86 -22.73 -1.80
CA PRO A 61 -12.44 -21.46 -2.26
C PRO A 61 -12.95 -20.56 -1.12
N ALA A 62 -13.51 -21.14 -0.04
CA ALA A 62 -14.00 -20.38 1.10
C ALA A 62 -12.85 -19.75 1.91
N GLY A 63 -11.74 -20.49 2.09
CA GLY A 63 -10.53 -19.98 2.72
C GLY A 63 -9.88 -18.88 1.90
N LEU A 64 -9.83 -19.05 0.57
CA LEU A 64 -9.33 -18.05 -0.37
C LEU A 64 -10.10 -16.74 -0.27
N ARG A 65 -11.43 -16.80 -0.35
CA ARG A 65 -12.27 -15.60 -0.22
C ARG A 65 -12.05 -14.90 1.12
N THR A 66 -12.01 -15.66 2.22
CA THR A 66 -11.79 -15.11 3.56
C THR A 66 -10.44 -14.39 3.64
N LEU A 67 -9.39 -15.00 3.08
CA LEU A 67 -8.06 -14.41 3.02
C LEU A 67 -8.04 -13.10 2.21
N ILE A 68 -8.65 -13.10 1.02
CA ILE A 68 -8.75 -11.90 0.17
C ILE A 68 -9.39 -10.75 0.92
N PHE A 69 -10.54 -10.98 1.56
CA PHE A 69 -11.23 -9.92 2.31
C PHE A 69 -10.47 -9.49 3.57
N THR A 70 -9.72 -10.39 4.19
CA THR A 70 -8.83 -10.07 5.32
C THR A 70 -7.72 -9.11 4.90
N ILE A 71 -7.04 -9.41 3.79
CA ILE A 71 -5.99 -8.54 3.21
C ILE A 71 -6.59 -7.20 2.78
N ALA A 72 -7.75 -7.21 2.11
CA ALA A 72 -8.45 -5.98 1.69
C ALA A 72 -8.81 -5.08 2.88
N HIS A 73 -9.29 -5.67 3.98
CA HIS A 73 -9.59 -4.92 5.20
C HIS A 73 -8.34 -4.28 5.80
N ALA A 74 -7.25 -5.05 5.94
CA ALA A 74 -5.98 -4.54 6.47
C ALA A 74 -5.44 -3.36 5.63
N ARG A 75 -5.52 -3.46 4.29
CA ARG A 75 -5.10 -2.40 3.37
C ARG A 75 -6.00 -1.16 3.45
N ALA A 76 -7.31 -1.34 3.57
CA ALA A 76 -8.24 -0.23 3.78
C ALA A 76 -7.93 0.53 5.08
N VAL A 77 -7.73 -0.18 6.20
CA VAL A 77 -7.37 0.43 7.49
C VAL A 77 -6.04 1.20 7.39
N ASP A 78 -5.04 0.61 6.74
CA ASP A 78 -3.74 1.26 6.57
C ASP A 78 -3.86 2.53 5.70
N SER A 79 -4.67 2.51 4.64
CA SER A 79 -4.93 3.72 3.83
C SER A 79 -5.55 4.85 4.65
N HIS A 80 -6.48 4.54 5.56
CA HIS A 80 -7.07 5.51 6.48
C HIS A 80 -6.05 6.03 7.51
N ARG A 81 -5.18 5.16 8.03
CA ARG A 81 -4.10 5.56 8.95
C ARG A 81 -3.12 6.52 8.27
N ARG A 82 -2.70 6.25 7.03
CA ARG A 82 -1.85 7.17 6.26
C ARG A 82 -2.53 8.52 6.03
N ARG A 83 -3.85 8.54 5.82
CA ARG A 83 -4.63 9.79 5.68
C ARG A 83 -4.62 10.60 6.98
N ALA A 84 -4.76 9.97 8.14
CA ALA A 84 -4.70 10.65 9.43
C ALA A 84 -3.32 11.29 9.68
N VAL A 85 -2.23 10.59 9.34
CA VAL A 85 -0.87 11.11 9.49
C VAL A 85 -0.56 12.23 8.48
N ARG A 86 -1.01 12.12 7.22
CA ARG A 86 -0.84 13.18 6.20
C ARG A 86 -1.59 14.46 6.57
N ARG A 87 -2.80 14.36 7.13
CA ARG A 87 -3.58 15.52 7.57
C ARG A 87 -2.95 16.25 8.76
N SER A 88 -2.13 15.56 9.56
CA SER A 88 -1.38 16.19 10.66
C SER A 88 -0.13 16.95 10.19
N ARG A 89 0.30 16.81 8.92
CA ARG A 89 1.51 17.45 8.40
C ARG A 89 1.28 18.78 7.67
N SER A 90 0.03 19.23 7.48
CA SER A 90 -0.27 20.53 6.83
C SER A 90 -0.38 21.72 7.78
N ASN A 91 0.01 21.54 9.04
CA ASN A 91 0.17 22.58 10.05
C ASN A 91 1.67 22.73 10.32
N THR A 92 2.36 23.50 9.50
CA THR A 92 3.60 24.14 9.92
C THR A 92 3.57 25.50 9.27
N THR A 93 2.93 26.45 9.94
CA THR A 93 3.29 27.85 9.77
C THR A 93 4.76 27.95 10.16
N PRO A 94 5.69 28.26 9.24
CA PRO A 94 7.07 28.46 9.63
C PRO A 94 7.11 29.59 10.68
N PRO A 95 7.76 29.41 11.83
CA PRO A 95 7.90 30.48 12.80
C PRO A 95 8.62 31.64 12.11
N GLY A 96 8.00 32.83 12.19
CA GLY A 96 8.46 34.03 11.51
C GLY A 96 9.94 34.26 11.74
N ILE A 97 10.70 34.31 10.64
CA ILE A 97 12.09 34.77 10.66
C ILE A 97 12.05 36.26 11.03
N PRO A 98 12.58 36.69 12.20
CA PRO A 98 12.70 38.11 12.45
C PRO A 98 13.79 38.66 11.52
N ALA A 99 13.43 39.63 10.69
CA ALA A 99 14.37 40.37 9.85
C ALA A 99 15.37 41.13 10.75
N SER A 100 16.55 40.57 10.95
CA SER A 100 17.65 41.23 11.66
C SER A 100 18.29 42.28 10.75
N ARG A 101 17.84 43.51 10.96
CA ARG A 101 18.40 44.74 10.39
C ARG A 101 19.77 45.02 11.03
N ALA A 102 20.80 44.98 10.20
CA ALA A 102 22.04 45.75 10.22
C ALA A 102 22.75 46.04 11.56
N ARG A 103 24.02 45.63 11.66
CA ARG A 103 25.11 46.58 11.97
C ARG A 103 26.47 46.08 11.51
N ARG A 104 27.08 46.85 10.60
CA ARG A 104 28.52 46.86 10.30
C ARG A 104 29.30 47.21 11.56
N LYS A 105 30.45 46.55 11.79
CA LYS A 105 31.70 47.09 12.37
C LYS A 105 32.86 46.22 11.88
N THR A 106 33.55 46.65 10.83
CA THR A 106 34.95 47.13 10.84
C THR A 106 36.01 46.05 11.06
N VAL A 107 36.79 45.84 9.99
CA VAL A 107 38.10 45.17 9.91
C VAL A 107 39.07 45.80 10.94
N PRO A 108 39.95 45.00 11.55
CA PRO A 108 41.36 45.23 11.25
C PRO A 108 42.13 43.95 10.96
N SER A 109 42.97 44.07 9.93
CA SER A 109 44.12 43.25 9.59
C SER A 109 45.03 42.95 10.78
N ARG A 110 45.53 41.71 10.85
CA ARG A 110 46.83 41.27 11.41
C ARG A 110 46.98 39.79 11.02
N ARG A 111 47.65 39.43 9.92
CA ARG A 111 49.11 39.19 9.78
C ARG A 111 49.66 38.40 10.96
N TRP A 112 49.79 37.08 10.83
CA TRP A 112 50.71 36.23 11.59
C TRP A 112 51.34 35.18 10.65
N PRO A 113 52.56 34.70 10.99
CA PRO A 113 53.65 34.38 10.08
C PRO A 113 53.59 33.00 9.42
#